data_AF-A0A2I0M284-F1
#
_entry.id   AF-A0A2I0M284-F1
#
_cell.length_a   1.000
_cell.length_b   1.000
_cell.length_c   1.000
_cell.angle_alpha   90.00
_cell.angle_beta   90.00
_cell.angle_gamma   90.00
#
_symmetry.space_group_name_H-M   'P 1'
#
loop_
_entity.id
_entity.type
_entity.pdbx_description
1 polymer ?
#
loop_
_entity_poly.entity_id
_entity_poly.type
_entity_poly.pdbx_seq_one_letter_code
_entity_poly.pdbx_strand_id
1 'polypeptide(L)'
;MRLQLEKRLLFLSLLCILSKVCAQLCRRPCYCPWVPPRCPRGSPLVLDGCGCCKICARRLGEPCDYLHVCDQSQGLVCDYSTAPTGTGATCNFEDSEEGCEVNGRLYRDGEVFQPSCKLQCRCLDGGFTCVPLCQEDVRLPTPDCPFPRRVEIPGKCCPEWICEVRDQRLLQDAGAAPGAVSPLLPYPCQEWGTEWSACSVTCGVGFSTRVSNQNRYCRLETQRRLCMARPCPALPAASPVVSASVKMVPLGNRFH
;
A
#
# COMPACT_ATOMS: atom_id res chain seq x y z
N MET A 1 -51.25 -0.76 -34.52
CA MET A 1 -50.85 0.67 -34.41
C MET A 1 -51.17 1.30 -33.05
N ARG A 2 -52.38 1.14 -32.48
CA ARG A 2 -52.76 1.78 -31.19
C ARG A 2 -51.88 1.42 -29.98
N LEU A 3 -51.51 0.14 -29.84
CA LEU A 3 -50.68 -0.34 -28.71
C LEU A 3 -49.24 0.22 -28.71
N GLN A 4 -48.69 0.56 -29.88
CA GLN A 4 -47.36 1.18 -30.00
C GLN A 4 -47.38 2.68 -29.63
N LEU A 5 -48.51 3.34 -29.87
CA LEU A 5 -48.71 4.75 -29.53
C LEU A 5 -48.90 4.94 -28.01
N GLU A 6 -49.66 4.05 -27.36
CA GLU A 6 -49.82 4.06 -25.89
C GLU A 6 -48.51 3.78 -25.16
N LYS A 7 -47.71 2.82 -25.63
CA LYS A 7 -46.38 2.56 -25.07
C LYS A 7 -45.44 3.76 -25.23
N ARG A 8 -45.46 4.45 -26.38
CA ARG A 8 -44.70 5.69 -26.59
C ARG A 8 -45.18 6.83 -25.67
N LEU A 9 -46.49 6.99 -25.48
CA LEU A 9 -47.04 8.01 -24.58
C LEU A 9 -46.67 7.77 -23.12
N LEU A 10 -46.75 6.51 -22.66
CA LEU A 10 -46.34 6.12 -21.32
C LEU A 10 -44.84 6.35 -21.12
N PHE A 11 -44.02 5.98 -22.11
CA PHE A 11 -42.57 6.20 -22.05
C PHE A 11 -42.21 7.70 -22.01
N LEU A 12 -42.88 8.53 -22.82
CA LEU A 12 -42.74 9.99 -22.79
C LEU A 12 -43.18 10.58 -21.44
N SER A 13 -44.30 10.10 -20.88
CA SER A 13 -44.77 10.53 -19.55
C SER A 13 -43.77 10.15 -18.45
N LEU A 14 -43.20 8.94 -18.53
CA LEU A 14 -42.18 8.43 -17.62
C LEU A 14 -40.88 9.24 -17.74
N LEU A 15 -40.44 9.56 -18.95
CA LEU A 15 -39.30 10.48 -19.15
C LEU A 15 -39.56 11.86 -18.54
N CYS A 16 -40.75 12.41 -18.73
CA CYS A 16 -41.10 13.73 -18.18
C CYS A 16 -41.18 13.75 -16.65
N ILE A 17 -41.62 12.67 -16.01
CA ILE A 17 -41.60 12.59 -14.54
C ILE A 17 -40.18 12.34 -14.01
N LEU A 18 -39.35 11.57 -14.71
CA LEU A 18 -37.94 11.33 -14.33
C LEU A 18 -37.14 12.62 -14.44
N SER A 19 -37.36 13.41 -15.51
CA SER A 19 -36.74 14.73 -15.65
C SER A 19 -37.20 15.72 -14.57
N LYS A 20 -38.46 15.61 -14.11
CA LYS A 20 -38.96 16.43 -13.00
C LYS A 20 -38.38 16.03 -11.65
N VAL A 21 -38.09 14.74 -11.43
CA VAL A 21 -37.46 14.22 -10.21
C VAL A 21 -35.97 14.58 -10.16
N CYS A 22 -35.23 14.49 -11.27
CA CYS A 22 -33.83 14.96 -11.35
C CYS A 22 -33.69 16.48 -11.17
N ALA A 23 -34.72 17.26 -11.47
CA ALA A 23 -34.71 18.72 -11.33
C ALA A 23 -35.05 19.22 -9.91
N GLN A 24 -35.25 18.34 -8.91
CA GLN A 24 -35.70 18.76 -7.57
C GLN A 24 -34.58 19.21 -6.63
N LEU A 25 -33.30 18.94 -6.93
CA LEU A 25 -32.21 19.28 -6.01
C LEU A 25 -31.78 20.75 -6.11
N CYS A 26 -31.85 21.34 -7.30
CA CYS A 26 -31.58 22.77 -7.53
C CYS A 26 -32.77 23.45 -8.21
N ARG A 27 -33.41 24.38 -7.51
CA ARG A 27 -34.52 25.17 -8.08
C ARG A 27 -33.97 26.21 -9.05
N ARG A 28 -34.51 26.25 -10.26
CA ARG A 28 -34.29 27.34 -11.24
C ARG A 28 -35.62 28.05 -11.53
N PRO A 29 -35.69 29.39 -11.52
CA PRO A 29 -34.61 30.34 -11.23
C PRO A 29 -34.18 30.30 -9.76
N CYS A 30 -32.93 30.69 -9.48
CA CYS A 30 -32.41 30.74 -8.11
C CYS A 30 -32.94 31.98 -7.38
N TYR A 31 -33.18 31.82 -6.08
CA TYR A 31 -33.59 32.91 -5.20
C TYR A 31 -32.50 33.17 -4.17
N CYS A 32 -31.55 34.05 -4.49
CA CYS A 32 -30.42 34.37 -3.63
C CYS A 32 -30.65 35.68 -2.86
N PRO A 33 -30.05 35.84 -1.66
CA PRO A 33 -30.02 37.13 -0.99
C PRO A 33 -29.31 38.18 -1.85
N TRP A 34 -29.88 39.39 -1.91
CA TRP A 34 -29.30 40.51 -2.66
C TRP A 34 -27.91 40.92 -2.14
N VAL A 35 -27.70 40.80 -0.83
CA VAL A 35 -26.42 41.11 -0.17
C VAL A 35 -25.71 39.81 0.16
N PRO A 36 -24.48 39.59 -0.33
CA PRO A 36 -23.72 38.39 0.02
C PRO A 36 -23.41 38.33 1.52
N PRO A 37 -23.37 37.13 2.11
CA PRO A 37 -23.04 36.96 3.53
C PRO A 37 -21.60 37.41 3.81
N ARG A 38 -21.36 37.91 5.03
CA ARG A 38 -20.01 38.15 5.55
C ARG A 38 -19.51 36.86 6.19
N CYS A 39 -18.45 36.28 5.63
CA CYS A 39 -17.92 35.02 6.11
C CYS A 39 -17.03 35.17 7.34
N PRO A 40 -16.98 34.15 8.23
CA PRO A 40 -16.04 34.09 9.32
C PRO A 40 -14.59 34.17 8.84
N ARG A 41 -13.67 34.53 9.74
CA ARG A 41 -12.24 34.55 9.42
C ARG A 41 -11.78 33.18 8.93
N GLY A 42 -11.12 33.15 7.77
CA GLY A 42 -10.59 31.93 7.15
C GLY A 42 -11.61 31.09 6.39
N SER A 43 -12.86 31.55 6.22
CA SER A 43 -13.84 30.95 5.31
C SER A 43 -14.07 31.89 4.12
N PRO A 44 -13.74 31.47 2.88
CA PRO A 44 -13.98 32.27 1.69
C PRO A 44 -15.46 32.28 1.29
N LEU A 45 -15.82 33.28 0.49
CA LEU A 45 -17.12 33.38 -0.15
C LEU A 45 -17.08 32.56 -1.45
N VAL A 46 -17.91 31.53 -1.55
CA VAL A 46 -17.99 30.59 -2.68
C VAL A 46 -19.43 30.48 -3.19
N LEU A 47 -19.65 29.77 -4.29
CA LEU A 47 -21.00 29.43 -4.74
C LEU A 47 -21.52 28.19 -4.03
N ASP A 48 -22.83 28.10 -3.82
CA ASP A 48 -23.50 26.88 -3.37
C ASP A 48 -23.28 25.73 -4.38
N GLY A 49 -23.60 24.50 -4.01
CA GLY A 49 -23.42 23.35 -4.91
C GLY A 49 -24.35 23.35 -6.13
N CYS A 50 -25.32 24.28 -6.18
CA CYS A 50 -26.10 24.58 -7.39
C CYS A 50 -25.41 25.58 -8.32
N GLY A 51 -24.29 26.17 -7.91
CA GLY A 51 -23.51 27.15 -8.65
C GLY A 51 -24.18 28.52 -8.77
N CYS A 52 -25.03 28.90 -7.81
CA CYS A 52 -25.92 30.04 -7.96
C CYS A 52 -25.80 31.09 -6.85
N CYS A 53 -26.01 30.71 -5.59
CA CYS A 53 -25.99 31.67 -4.48
C CYS A 53 -24.61 31.74 -3.84
N LYS A 54 -24.21 32.94 -3.42
CA LYS A 54 -22.97 33.14 -2.67
C LYS A 54 -23.18 32.71 -1.22
N ILE A 55 -22.39 31.75 -0.77
CA ILE A 55 -22.38 31.21 0.59
C ILE A 55 -20.97 31.22 1.16
N CYS A 56 -20.83 30.99 2.46
CA CYS A 56 -19.54 30.80 3.09
C CYS A 56 -19.12 29.33 2.99
N ALA A 57 -17.90 29.10 2.53
CA ALA A 57 -17.37 27.75 2.40
C ALA A 57 -17.22 27.09 3.77
N ARG A 58 -17.62 25.83 3.86
CA ARG A 58 -17.51 25.01 5.06
C ARG A 58 -16.05 24.61 5.30
N ARG A 59 -15.62 24.65 6.55
CA ARG A 59 -14.24 24.35 6.97
C ARG A 59 -14.10 22.90 7.43
N LEU A 60 -12.86 22.45 7.63
CA LEU A 60 -12.55 21.11 8.12
C LEU A 60 -13.38 20.79 9.38
N GLY A 61 -14.06 19.64 9.38
CA GLY A 61 -14.92 19.19 10.47
C GLY A 61 -16.31 19.84 10.52
N GLU A 62 -16.63 20.80 9.65
CA GLU A 62 -17.97 21.40 9.58
C GLU A 62 -18.92 20.52 8.76
N PRO A 63 -20.22 20.51 9.10
CA PRO A 63 -21.21 19.77 8.35
C PRO A 63 -21.39 20.39 6.96
N CYS A 64 -21.40 19.52 5.95
CA CYS A 64 -21.59 19.84 4.55
C CYS A 64 -22.66 18.96 3.94
N ASP A 65 -23.21 19.44 2.83
CA ASP A 65 -24.18 18.73 2.02
C ASP A 65 -24.06 19.18 0.57
N TYR A 66 -25.01 18.78 -0.27
CA TYR A 66 -25.01 19.16 -1.68
C TYR A 66 -25.16 20.68 -1.92
N LEU A 67 -25.73 21.45 -0.99
CA LEU A 67 -25.87 22.91 -1.11
C LEU A 67 -24.72 23.64 -0.39
N HIS A 68 -24.33 23.17 0.79
CA HIS A 68 -23.28 23.73 1.64
C HIS A 68 -21.93 23.08 1.34
N VAL A 69 -21.18 23.70 0.43
CA VAL A 69 -19.89 23.16 -0.04
C VAL A 69 -18.71 23.49 0.88
N CYS A 70 -17.72 22.62 0.88
CA CYS A 70 -16.44 22.80 1.60
C CYS A 70 -15.52 23.80 0.91
N ASP A 71 -14.55 24.33 1.66
CA ASP A 71 -13.51 25.20 1.15
C ASP A 71 -12.50 24.42 0.29
N GLN A 72 -12.81 24.33 -1.00
CA GLN A 72 -11.95 23.69 -2.01
C GLN A 72 -10.58 24.37 -2.14
N SER A 73 -10.43 25.66 -1.77
CA SER A 73 -9.13 26.33 -1.80
C SER A 73 -8.15 25.78 -0.76
N GLN A 74 -8.67 25.09 0.26
CA GLN A 74 -7.90 24.37 1.28
C GLN A 74 -7.83 22.86 1.01
N GLY A 75 -8.31 22.38 -0.16
CA GLY A 75 -8.33 20.96 -0.50
C GLY A 75 -9.37 20.15 0.28
N LEU A 76 -10.43 20.80 0.75
CA LEU A 76 -11.50 20.13 1.51
C LEU A 76 -12.60 19.63 0.57
N VAL A 77 -13.02 18.38 0.78
CA VAL A 77 -14.12 17.71 0.08
C VAL A 77 -15.17 17.27 1.09
N CYS A 78 -16.43 17.26 0.64
CA CYS A 78 -17.54 16.82 1.49
C CYS A 78 -17.56 15.30 1.57
N ASP A 79 -17.17 14.76 2.72
CA ASP A 79 -17.01 13.33 2.96
C ASP A 79 -18.30 12.72 3.55
N TYR A 80 -18.89 11.81 2.80
CA TYR A 80 -20.13 11.09 3.13
C TYR A 80 -19.85 9.70 3.73
N SER A 81 -18.60 9.25 3.79
CA SER A 81 -18.24 7.88 4.16
C SER A 81 -18.59 7.52 5.61
N THR A 82 -18.64 8.51 6.49
CA THR A 82 -18.96 8.36 7.92
C THR A 82 -20.41 8.75 8.28
N ALA A 83 -21.22 9.13 7.30
CA ALA A 83 -22.59 9.60 7.54
C ALA A 83 -23.60 8.43 7.58
N PRO A 84 -24.17 8.06 8.75
CA PRO A 84 -25.35 7.21 8.78
C PRO A 84 -26.50 7.92 8.04
N THR A 85 -27.39 7.12 7.45
CA THR A 85 -28.54 7.60 6.64
C THR A 85 -29.27 8.75 7.33
N GLY A 86 -29.14 9.96 6.80
CA GLY A 86 -29.88 11.15 7.23
C GLY A 86 -29.09 12.20 8.03
N THR A 87 -27.84 11.94 8.42
CA THR A 87 -26.94 12.99 8.96
C THR A 87 -26.04 13.54 7.86
N GLY A 88 -25.85 14.86 7.83
CA GLY A 88 -25.02 15.53 6.84
C GLY A 88 -23.58 15.01 6.83
N ALA A 89 -22.94 15.08 5.67
CA ALA A 89 -21.52 14.79 5.50
C ALA A 89 -20.66 15.82 6.25
N THR A 90 -19.36 15.54 6.37
CA THR A 90 -18.42 16.46 7.02
C THR A 90 -17.34 16.86 6.05
N CYS A 91 -16.89 18.12 6.09
CA CYS A 91 -15.75 18.54 5.29
C CYS A 91 -14.47 17.91 5.84
N ASN A 92 -13.85 17.02 5.06
CA ASN A 92 -12.55 16.43 5.34
C ASN A 92 -11.58 16.85 4.23
N PHE A 93 -10.28 16.60 4.43
CA PHE A 93 -9.36 16.68 3.30
C PHE A 93 -9.79 15.65 2.26
N GLU A 94 -9.56 15.96 0.99
CA GLU A 94 -9.61 14.94 -0.04
C GLU A 94 -8.67 13.82 0.42
N ASP A 95 -9.21 12.66 0.79
CA ASP A 95 -8.43 11.44 0.89
C ASP A 95 -7.86 11.25 -0.51
N SER A 96 -6.66 11.79 -0.74
CA SER A 96 -5.90 11.52 -1.95
C SER A 96 -5.87 10.01 -2.02
N GLU A 97 -6.55 9.43 -3.02
CA GLU A 97 -6.59 7.98 -3.27
C GLU A 97 -5.26 7.40 -2.80
N GLU A 98 -5.24 6.60 -1.72
CA GLU A 98 -4.04 6.19 -1.00
C GLU A 98 -3.07 5.48 -1.95
N GLY A 99 -2.29 6.30 -2.63
CA GLY A 99 -1.51 5.93 -3.78
C GLY A 99 -0.08 5.70 -3.34
N CYS A 100 0.62 4.86 -4.07
CA CYS A 100 1.98 4.48 -3.77
C CYS A 100 2.91 5.38 -4.55
N GLU A 101 3.83 6.07 -3.88
CA GLU A 101 4.92 6.74 -4.56
C GLU A 101 6.12 5.79 -4.68
N VAL A 102 6.47 5.39 -5.91
CA VAL A 102 7.61 4.52 -6.19
C VAL A 102 8.52 5.19 -7.22
N ASN A 103 9.76 5.51 -6.80
CA ASN A 103 10.75 6.23 -7.62
C ASN A 103 10.23 7.55 -8.21
N GLY A 104 9.45 8.32 -7.44
CA GLY A 104 8.88 9.61 -7.87
C GLY A 104 7.69 9.50 -8.85
N ARG A 105 7.14 8.30 -9.04
CA ARG A 105 5.87 8.08 -9.77
C ARG A 105 4.78 7.69 -8.78
N LEU A 106 3.62 8.30 -8.94
CA LEU A 106 2.41 8.00 -8.16
C LEU A 106 1.61 6.90 -8.86
N TYR A 107 1.27 5.86 -8.12
CA TYR A 107 0.42 4.75 -8.56
C TYR A 107 -0.87 4.74 -7.73
N ARG A 108 -2.01 4.46 -8.35
CA ARG A 108 -3.30 4.40 -7.66
C ARG A 108 -3.43 3.12 -6.83
N ASP A 109 -4.29 3.14 -5.82
CA ASP A 109 -4.61 1.92 -5.08
C ASP A 109 -5.11 0.81 -6.02
N GLY A 110 -4.56 -0.39 -5.84
CA GLY A 110 -4.81 -1.54 -6.70
C GLY A 110 -4.05 -1.55 -8.03
N GLU A 111 -3.36 -0.48 -8.41
CA GLU A 111 -2.59 -0.39 -9.67
C GLU A 111 -1.40 -1.35 -9.66
N VAL A 112 -1.21 -2.03 -10.80
CA VAL A 112 -0.12 -3.00 -11.01
C VAL A 112 0.92 -2.39 -11.93
N PHE A 113 2.18 -2.42 -11.52
CA PHE A 113 3.31 -1.86 -12.27
C PHE A 113 4.51 -2.81 -12.26
N GLN A 114 5.38 -2.69 -13.24
CA GLN A 114 6.52 -3.59 -13.43
C GLN A 114 7.83 -2.80 -13.40
N PRO A 115 8.46 -2.62 -12.22
CA PRO A 115 9.66 -1.78 -12.10
C PRO A 115 10.89 -2.37 -12.81
N SER A 116 10.91 -3.68 -13.06
CA SER A 116 11.90 -4.35 -13.89
C SER A 116 11.28 -5.59 -14.52
N CYS A 117 11.89 -6.14 -15.57
CA CYS A 117 11.38 -7.36 -16.18
C CYS A 117 11.29 -8.57 -15.20
N LYS A 118 11.99 -8.51 -14.05
CA LYS A 118 12.05 -9.55 -13.01
C LYS A 118 10.99 -9.42 -11.92
N LEU A 119 10.31 -8.28 -11.80
CA LEU A 119 9.43 -7.96 -10.68
C LEU A 119 8.12 -7.35 -11.18
N GLN A 120 7.00 -7.81 -10.63
CA GLN A 120 5.69 -7.16 -10.79
C GLN A 120 5.18 -6.75 -9.43
N CYS A 121 4.78 -5.49 -9.29
CA CYS A 121 4.34 -4.91 -8.04
C CYS A 121 2.90 -4.41 -8.13
N ARG A 122 2.22 -4.34 -6.98
CA ARG A 122 0.87 -3.81 -6.84
C ARG A 122 0.83 -2.81 -5.69
N CYS A 123 0.21 -1.67 -5.93
CA CYS A 123 -0.07 -0.66 -4.91
C CYS A 123 -1.28 -1.08 -4.06
N LEU A 124 -1.15 -0.98 -2.73
CA LEU A 124 -2.17 -1.30 -1.73
C LEU A 124 -2.01 -0.35 -0.53
N ASP A 125 -3.02 0.45 -0.23
CA ASP A 125 -3.14 1.30 0.97
C ASP A 125 -1.88 2.18 1.20
N GLY A 126 -1.39 2.85 0.15
CA GLY A 126 -0.20 3.71 0.20
C GLY A 126 1.16 2.98 0.26
N GLY A 127 1.19 1.65 0.29
CA GLY A 127 2.39 0.81 0.18
C GLY A 127 2.35 -0.14 -1.02
N PHE A 128 3.46 -0.78 -1.37
CA PHE A 128 3.47 -1.71 -2.51
C PHE A 128 4.03 -3.09 -2.16
N THR A 129 3.49 -4.11 -2.82
CA THR A 129 3.90 -5.51 -2.71
C THR A 129 4.40 -5.99 -4.07
N CYS A 130 5.51 -6.71 -4.11
CA CYS A 130 6.12 -7.21 -5.35
C CYS A 130 6.23 -8.74 -5.35
N VAL A 131 5.99 -9.33 -6.51
CA VAL A 131 6.20 -10.75 -6.79
C VAL A 131 7.32 -10.93 -7.82
N PRO A 132 8.23 -11.92 -7.64
CA PRO A 132 9.24 -12.24 -8.63
C PRO A 132 8.61 -12.93 -9.84
N LEU A 133 9.02 -12.51 -11.03
CA LEU A 133 8.58 -13.08 -12.32
C LEU A 133 9.54 -14.16 -12.83
N CYS A 134 10.76 -14.20 -12.30
CA CYS A 134 11.75 -15.22 -12.60
C CYS A 134 11.67 -16.37 -11.60
N GLN A 135 12.03 -17.58 -12.03
CA GLN A 135 12.18 -18.71 -11.12
C GLN A 135 13.34 -18.43 -10.16
N GLU A 136 13.11 -18.57 -8.85
CA GLU A 136 14.14 -18.41 -7.81
C GLU A 136 14.63 -19.77 -7.28
N ASP A 137 14.58 -20.79 -8.12
CA ASP A 137 14.99 -22.15 -7.82
C ASP A 137 16.51 -22.27 -7.60
N VAL A 138 16.89 -23.16 -6.68
CA VAL A 138 18.28 -23.45 -6.33
C VAL A 138 18.74 -24.68 -7.11
N ARG A 139 19.76 -24.51 -7.96
CA ARG A 139 20.42 -25.65 -8.62
C ARG A 139 21.53 -26.22 -7.74
N LEU A 140 21.34 -27.45 -7.31
CA LEU A 140 22.35 -28.19 -6.55
C LEU A 140 23.49 -28.66 -7.46
N PRO A 141 24.73 -28.78 -6.94
CA PRO A 141 25.82 -29.45 -7.62
C PRO A 141 25.43 -30.88 -8.02
N THR A 142 25.69 -31.23 -9.27
CA THR A 142 25.49 -32.57 -9.83
C THR A 142 26.80 -33.06 -10.44
N PRO A 143 26.98 -34.37 -10.67
CA PRO A 143 28.18 -34.89 -11.34
C PRO A 143 28.48 -34.18 -12.67
N ASP A 144 27.43 -33.84 -13.43
CA ASP A 144 27.53 -33.12 -14.72
C ASP A 144 27.68 -31.60 -14.57
N CYS A 145 27.49 -31.07 -13.36
CA CYS A 145 27.54 -29.64 -13.05
C CYS A 145 28.01 -29.45 -11.60
N PRO A 146 29.31 -29.66 -11.32
CA PRO A 146 29.83 -29.62 -9.95
C PRO A 146 29.86 -28.20 -9.36
N PHE A 147 29.88 -27.17 -10.22
CA PHE A 147 29.93 -25.76 -9.82
C PHE A 147 28.84 -24.96 -10.54
N PRO A 148 27.56 -25.10 -10.14
CA PRO A 148 26.48 -24.32 -10.71
C PRO A 148 26.59 -22.86 -10.26
N ARG A 149 26.61 -21.94 -11.23
CA ARG A 149 26.62 -20.49 -11.01
C ARG A 149 25.42 -19.85 -11.69
N ARG A 150 24.70 -19.03 -10.95
CA ARG A 150 23.61 -18.22 -11.48
C ARG A 150 24.18 -16.94 -12.08
N VAL A 151 23.96 -16.72 -13.37
CA VAL A 151 24.54 -15.58 -14.11
C VAL A 151 23.48 -14.84 -14.91
N GLU A 152 23.68 -13.53 -15.03
CA GLU A 152 22.91 -12.68 -15.94
C GLU A 152 23.37 -12.92 -17.37
N ILE A 153 22.44 -13.24 -18.27
CA ILE A 153 22.74 -13.45 -19.68
C ILE A 153 22.28 -12.22 -20.47
N PRO A 154 23.16 -11.58 -21.27
CA PRO A 154 22.79 -10.43 -22.09
C PRO A 154 21.56 -10.74 -22.98
N GLY A 155 20.56 -9.88 -22.95
CA GLY A 155 19.33 -10.03 -23.74
C GLY A 155 18.29 -10.98 -23.14
N LYS A 156 18.59 -11.68 -22.04
CA LYS A 156 17.59 -12.44 -21.27
C LYS A 156 17.17 -11.67 -20.03
N CYS A 157 15.89 -11.74 -19.70
CA CYS A 157 15.38 -11.11 -18.48
C CYS A 157 15.81 -11.86 -17.22
N CYS A 158 15.67 -13.19 -17.22
CA CYS A 158 15.95 -14.01 -16.05
C CYS A 158 17.37 -14.56 -16.09
N PRO A 159 18.05 -14.62 -14.93
CA PRO A 159 19.37 -15.23 -14.84
C PRO A 159 19.26 -16.76 -15.00
N GLU A 160 20.28 -17.37 -15.61
CA GLU A 160 20.34 -18.81 -15.86
C GLU A 160 21.49 -19.46 -15.09
N TRP A 161 21.36 -20.77 -14.91
CA TRP A 161 22.38 -21.60 -14.28
C TRP A 161 23.39 -22.07 -15.33
N ILE A 162 24.63 -21.62 -15.20
CA ILE A 162 25.77 -22.17 -15.94
C ILE A 162 26.59 -23.09 -15.04
N CYS A 163 27.33 -24.00 -15.66
CA CYS A 163 28.19 -24.96 -14.97
C CYS A 163 29.63 -24.65 -15.34
N GLU A 164 30.42 -24.14 -14.40
CA GLU A 164 31.84 -23.91 -14.64
C GLU A 164 32.61 -25.21 -14.46
N VAL A 165 33.42 -25.59 -15.46
CA VAL A 165 34.38 -26.68 -15.33
C VAL A 165 35.70 -26.06 -14.93
N ARG A 166 36.10 -26.24 -13.66
CA ARG A 166 37.44 -25.84 -13.23
C ARG A 166 38.42 -26.88 -13.78
N ASP A 167 39.26 -26.49 -14.74
CA ASP A 167 40.28 -27.36 -15.33
C ASP A 167 41.18 -27.95 -14.22
N GLN A 168 41.08 -29.26 -14.01
CA GLN A 168 41.88 -30.03 -13.05
C GLN A 168 43.34 -30.24 -13.50
N ARG A 169 43.85 -29.46 -14.46
CA ARG A 169 45.11 -29.75 -15.16
C ARG A 169 46.39 -29.33 -14.43
N LEU A 170 46.35 -29.12 -13.10
CA LEU A 170 47.54 -28.75 -12.31
C LEU A 170 47.82 -29.67 -11.10
N LEU A 171 47.25 -30.88 -11.05
CA LEU A 171 47.53 -31.86 -9.98
C LEU A 171 47.89 -33.26 -10.51
N GLN A 172 48.49 -33.35 -11.70
CA GLN A 172 49.10 -34.59 -12.19
C GLN A 172 50.58 -34.34 -12.50
N ASP A 173 51.34 -33.99 -11.46
CA ASP A 173 52.78 -34.28 -11.48
C ASP A 173 53.29 -34.47 -10.04
N ALA A 174 52.99 -35.63 -9.47
CA ALA A 174 53.74 -36.18 -8.34
C ALA A 174 53.56 -37.70 -8.31
N GLY A 175 54.70 -38.38 -8.51
CA GLY A 175 54.91 -39.81 -8.65
C GLY A 175 54.13 -40.78 -7.75
N ALA A 176 53.78 -41.89 -8.39
CA ALA A 176 53.64 -43.28 -7.92
C ALA A 176 53.73 -43.64 -6.42
N ALA A 177 52.75 -44.44 -5.97
CA ALA A 177 52.98 -45.74 -5.29
C ALA A 177 51.69 -46.59 -5.33
N PRO A 178 51.74 -47.93 -5.55
CA PRO A 178 50.57 -48.80 -5.55
C PRO A 178 50.33 -49.42 -4.18
N GLY A 179 49.07 -49.50 -3.76
CA GLY A 179 48.62 -50.43 -2.73
C GLY A 179 48.06 -49.79 -1.47
N ALA A 180 46.73 -49.82 -1.36
CA ALA A 180 45.96 -50.33 -0.22
C ALA A 180 44.54 -49.77 -0.32
N VAL A 181 43.60 -50.63 -0.70
CA VAL A 181 42.17 -50.37 -0.51
C VAL A 181 41.89 -50.51 0.98
N SER A 182 41.39 -49.45 1.62
CA SER A 182 40.48 -49.57 2.75
C SER A 182 39.54 -48.36 2.76
N PRO A 183 38.20 -48.58 2.70
CA PRO A 183 37.21 -47.53 2.86
C PRO A 183 37.02 -47.24 4.35
N LEU A 184 36.42 -46.11 4.68
CA LEU A 184 36.07 -45.61 6.03
C LEU A 184 37.05 -44.59 6.62
N LEU A 185 37.05 -43.37 6.07
CA LEU A 185 36.89 -42.13 6.85
C LEU A 185 36.30 -41.04 5.93
N PRO A 186 35.29 -40.25 6.36
CA PRO A 186 34.81 -39.12 5.58
C PRO A 186 35.94 -38.09 5.50
N TYR A 187 36.27 -37.65 4.29
CA TYR A 187 37.15 -36.50 4.10
C TYR A 187 36.67 -35.35 5.01
N PRO A 188 37.54 -34.73 5.83
CA PRO A 188 37.18 -33.51 6.54
C PRO A 188 36.85 -32.47 5.47
N CYS A 189 35.57 -32.15 5.33
CA CYS A 189 35.15 -31.16 4.37
C CYS A 189 35.59 -29.79 4.84
N GLN A 190 36.11 -28.99 3.92
CA GLN A 190 36.49 -27.63 4.23
C GLN A 190 35.24 -26.83 4.59
N GLU A 191 35.18 -26.37 5.84
CA GLU A 191 34.05 -25.58 6.31
C GLU A 191 33.94 -24.28 5.52
N TRP A 192 32.72 -24.01 5.07
CA TRP A 192 32.38 -22.83 4.30
C TRP A 192 30.97 -22.37 4.67
N GLY A 193 30.80 -21.07 4.75
CA GLY A 193 29.50 -20.46 4.94
C GLY A 193 29.53 -19.00 4.55
N THR A 194 28.38 -18.47 4.18
CA THR A 194 28.20 -17.04 3.96
C THR A 194 28.08 -16.32 5.31
N GLU A 195 28.16 -15.00 5.29
CA GLU A 195 27.63 -14.20 6.38
C GLU A 195 26.10 -14.34 6.45
N TRP A 196 25.54 -13.95 7.61
CA TRP A 196 24.11 -13.87 7.81
C TRP A 196 23.50 -12.70 7.04
N SER A 197 22.35 -12.91 6.40
CA SER A 197 21.59 -11.84 5.75
C SER A 197 21.12 -10.79 6.76
N ALA A 198 20.78 -9.60 6.26
CA ALA A 198 20.02 -8.63 7.04
C ALA A 198 18.71 -9.25 7.58
N CYS A 199 18.20 -8.68 8.67
CA CYS A 199 16.95 -9.15 9.26
C CYS A 199 15.79 -8.91 8.29
N SER A 200 14.89 -9.87 8.16
CA SER A 200 13.71 -9.76 7.27
C SER A 200 12.76 -8.61 7.63
N VAL A 201 12.94 -8.00 8.79
CA VAL A 201 12.17 -6.88 9.30
C VAL A 201 13.08 -5.71 9.66
N THR A 202 12.59 -4.48 9.51
CA THR A 202 13.31 -3.25 9.88
C THR A 202 13.04 -2.80 11.33
N CYS A 203 12.08 -3.44 12.01
CA CYS A 203 11.83 -3.31 13.44
C CYS A 203 11.22 -4.61 14.01
N GLY A 204 11.39 -4.87 15.30
CA GLY A 204 10.85 -6.08 15.95
C GLY A 204 11.63 -7.36 15.66
N VAL A 205 10.99 -8.51 15.86
CA VAL A 205 11.60 -9.83 15.67
C VAL A 205 11.37 -10.32 14.23
N GLY A 206 12.43 -10.80 13.58
CA GLY A 206 12.36 -11.37 12.23
C GLY A 206 13.30 -12.55 12.05
N PHE A 207 13.62 -12.84 10.79
CA PHE A 207 14.49 -13.95 10.43
C PHE A 207 15.69 -13.49 9.60
N SER A 208 16.82 -14.11 9.85
CA SER A 208 18.06 -13.95 9.08
C SER A 208 18.46 -15.32 8.56
N THR A 209 18.98 -15.36 7.34
CA THR A 209 19.34 -16.59 6.63
C THR A 209 20.80 -16.58 6.24
N ARG A 210 21.42 -17.75 6.23
CA ARG A 210 22.80 -18.00 5.80
C ARG A 210 22.84 -19.34 5.08
N VAL A 211 23.79 -19.52 4.17
CA VAL A 211 24.10 -20.83 3.60
C VAL A 211 25.38 -21.37 4.26
N SER A 212 25.36 -22.61 4.74
CA SER A 212 26.54 -23.23 5.36
C SER A 212 26.62 -24.73 5.08
N ASN A 213 27.84 -25.26 4.96
CA ASN A 213 28.08 -26.70 4.88
C ASN A 213 28.41 -27.36 6.23
N GLN A 214 28.20 -26.63 7.34
CA GLN A 214 28.43 -27.09 8.72
C GLN A 214 27.33 -28.07 9.17
N ASN A 215 27.25 -29.22 8.50
CA ASN A 215 26.45 -30.36 8.94
C ASN A 215 27.27 -31.65 8.80
N ARG A 216 26.77 -32.73 9.41
CA ARG A 216 27.44 -34.04 9.44
C ARG A 216 27.70 -34.63 8.05
N TYR A 217 27.01 -34.13 7.03
CA TYR A 217 27.09 -34.63 5.66
C TYR A 217 27.83 -33.66 4.73
N CYS A 218 28.38 -32.56 5.25
CA CYS A 218 29.09 -31.53 4.49
C CYS A 218 28.28 -30.94 3.32
N ARG A 219 26.95 -30.88 3.46
CA ARG A 219 26.04 -30.37 2.44
C ARG A 219 25.73 -28.91 2.69
N LEU A 220 25.73 -28.09 1.64
CA LEU A 220 25.28 -26.72 1.77
C LEU A 220 23.77 -26.70 2.05
N GLU A 221 23.41 -26.16 3.21
CA GLU A 221 22.03 -26.00 3.65
C GLU A 221 21.76 -24.54 4.01
N THR A 222 20.52 -24.12 3.80
CA THR A 222 20.06 -22.80 4.25
C THR A 222 19.70 -22.91 5.72
N GLN A 223 20.46 -22.21 6.56
CA GLN A 223 20.17 -22.07 7.97
C GLN A 223 19.37 -20.79 8.20
N ARG A 224 18.36 -20.86 9.07
CA ARG A 224 17.52 -19.73 9.46
C ARG A 224 17.64 -19.52 10.97
N ARG A 225 17.84 -18.28 11.38
CA ARG A 225 17.83 -17.87 12.79
C ARG A 225 16.88 -16.71 13.02
N LEU A 226 16.44 -16.58 14.26
CA LEU A 226 15.75 -15.38 14.73
C LEU A 226 16.74 -14.20 14.81
N CYS A 227 16.30 -13.03 14.37
CA CYS A 227 17.02 -11.77 14.54
C CYS A 227 16.10 -10.75 15.22
N MET A 228 16.70 -9.82 15.98
CA MET A 228 16.00 -8.70 16.59
C MET A 228 16.46 -7.41 15.91
N ALA A 229 15.56 -6.77 15.17
CA ALA A 229 15.74 -5.41 14.71
C ALA A 229 15.37 -4.42 15.82
N ARG A 230 15.58 -3.12 15.58
CA ARG A 230 15.20 -2.05 16.52
C ARG A 230 13.75 -2.22 16.99
N PRO A 231 13.40 -1.84 18.25
CA PRO A 231 12.01 -1.83 18.68
C PRO A 231 11.14 -1.07 17.68
N CYS A 232 9.98 -1.63 17.32
CA CYS A 232 9.05 -0.90 16.47
C CYS A 232 8.57 0.35 17.21
N PRO A 233 8.45 1.50 16.52
CA PRO A 233 7.82 2.66 17.12
C PRO A 233 6.44 2.24 17.63
N ALA A 234 6.15 2.57 18.88
CA ALA A 234 4.81 2.41 19.39
C ALA A 234 3.89 3.19 18.45
N LEU A 235 2.86 2.53 17.92
CA LEU A 235 1.73 3.24 17.35
C LEU A 235 1.28 4.26 18.40
N PRO A 236 1.05 5.53 18.04
CA PRO A 236 0.54 6.50 19.00
C PRO A 236 -0.70 5.88 19.63
N ALA A 237 -0.60 5.59 20.93
CA ALA A 237 -1.76 5.16 21.69
C ALA A 237 -2.83 6.22 21.47
N ALA A 238 -4.00 5.80 21.00
CA ALA A 238 -5.18 6.65 20.96
C ALA A 238 -5.25 7.37 22.31
N SER A 239 -5.20 8.71 22.26
CA SER A 239 -5.21 9.51 23.46
C SER A 239 -6.42 9.12 24.29
N PRO A 240 -6.28 8.89 25.62
CA PRO A 240 -7.43 8.65 26.44
C PRO A 240 -8.33 9.87 26.35
N VAL A 241 -9.57 9.65 25.92
CA VAL A 241 -10.65 10.65 26.01
C VAL A 241 -10.74 11.05 27.48
N VAL A 242 -10.25 12.25 27.81
CA VAL A 242 -10.44 12.85 29.12
C VAL A 242 -11.91 13.23 29.20
N SER A 243 -12.73 12.34 29.77
CA SER A 243 -14.06 12.71 30.25
C SER A 243 -13.89 13.80 31.30
N ALA A 244 -14.23 15.03 30.92
CA ALA A 244 -14.29 16.15 31.85
C ALA A 244 -15.43 15.89 32.86
N SER A 245 -15.07 15.46 34.07
CA SER A 245 -15.96 15.52 35.21
C SER A 245 -16.27 16.98 35.54
N VAL A 246 -17.52 17.38 35.31
CA VAL A 246 -18.08 18.67 35.74
C VAL A 246 -17.95 18.76 37.26
N LYS A 247 -17.06 19.62 37.76
CA LYS A 247 -17.05 20.04 39.17
C LYS A 247 -18.21 21.01 39.39
N MET A 248 -19.21 20.59 40.14
CA MET A 248 -20.20 21.50 40.73
C MET A 248 -19.50 22.45 41.70
N VAL A 249 -19.55 23.74 41.39
CA VAL A 249 -19.12 24.84 42.26
C VAL A 249 -20.22 25.08 43.30
N PRO A 250 -19.92 25.12 44.61
CA PRO A 250 -20.93 25.46 45.60
C PRO A 250 -21.22 26.97 45.53
N LEU A 251 -22.52 27.31 45.52
CA LEU A 251 -23.01 28.67 45.66
C LEU A 251 -22.58 29.22 47.03
N GLY A 252 -21.63 30.15 47.02
CA GLY A 252 -21.28 30.95 48.19
C GLY A 252 -22.35 32.01 48.45
N ASN A 253 -22.99 31.93 49.61
CA ASN A 253 -23.81 32.99 50.18
C ASN A 253 -23.01 34.30 50.28
N ARG A 254 -23.47 35.36 49.60
CA ARG A 254 -23.16 36.74 49.97
C ARG A 254 -24.36 37.33 50.70
N PHE A 255 -24.21 37.49 52.01
CA PHE A 255 -24.90 38.54 52.77
C PHE A 255 -24.06 39.81 52.65
N HIS A 256 -24.65 40.85 52.04
CA HIS A 256 -24.61 42.25 52.48
C HIS A 256 -25.55 43.08 51.61
#